data_AF-A0A270B2B3-F1
#
_entry.id   AF-A0A270B2B3-F1
#
_cell.length_a   1.000
_cell.length_b   1.000
_cell.length_c   1.000
_cell.angle_alpha   90.00
_cell.angle_beta   90.00
_cell.angle_gamma   90.00
#
_symmetry.space_group_name_H-M   'P 1'
#
loop_
_entity.id
_entity.type
_entity.pdbx_description
1 polymer ?
#
loop_
_entity_poly.entity_id
_entity_poly.type
_entity_poly.pdbx_seq_one_letter_code
_entity_poly.pdbx_strand_id
1 'polypeptide(L)' 'GGQQEMIKRIASMKTLTRDIQDAVMAVRAQPVRSVFQRMQRVVREASSMTHKDVVLTLEGEDTEVDRTLVEKLSDPLTH' A
#
# COMPACT_ATOMS: atom_id res chain seq x y z
N GLY A 1 -31.14 32.87 8.25
CA GLY A 1 -30.56 33.77 7.25
C GLY A 1 -29.11 33.44 6.96
N GLY A 2 -28.13 33.95 7.72
CA GLY A 2 -26.70 33.72 7.43
C GLY A 2 -26.06 32.47 8.04
N GLN A 3 -26.51 32.03 9.22
CA GLN A 3 -25.88 30.92 9.94
C GLN A 3 -26.04 29.57 9.24
N GLN A 4 -27.21 29.30 8.65
CA GLN A 4 -27.46 28.07 7.88
C GLN A 4 -26.61 28.02 6.59
N GLU A 5 -26.44 29.16 5.91
CA GLU A 5 -25.59 29.25 4.71
C GLU A 5 -24.11 29.05 5.05
N MET A 6 -23.64 29.58 6.18
CA MET A 6 -22.29 29.36 6.67
C MET A 6 -22.03 27.88 7.02
N ILE A 7 -22.98 27.21 7.69
CA ILE A 7 -22.88 25.77 8.00
C ILE A 7 -22.82 24.95 6.71
N LYS A 8 -23.65 25.28 5.71
CA LYS A 8 -23.65 24.62 4.41
C LYS A 8 -22.31 24.77 3.70
N ARG A 9 -21.72 25.97 3.70
CA ARG A 9 -20.38 26.23 3.13
C ARG A 9 -19.27 25.45 3.82
N ILE A 10 -19.29 25.36 5.16
CA ILE A 10 -18.32 24.56 5.92
C ILE A 10 -18.47 23.07 5.59
N ALA A 11 -19.70 22.56 5.47
CA ALA A 11 -19.96 21.18 5.09
C ALA A 11 -19.41 20.88 3.67
N SER A 12 -19.68 21.76 2.69
CA SER A 12 -19.15 21.61 1.33
C SER A 12 -17.63 21.62 1.28
N MET A 13 -16.98 22.49 2.08
CA MET A 13 -15.52 22.52 2.16
C MET A 13 -14.95 21.22 2.75
N LYS A 14 -15.59 20.66 3.79
CA LYS A 14 -15.20 19.36 4.35
C LYS A 14 -15.30 18.23 3.33
N THR A 15 -16.36 18.21 2.53
CA THR A 15 -16.51 17.23 1.44
C THR A 15 -15.38 17.39 0.43
N LEU A 16 -15.14 18.61 -0.06
CA LEU A 16 -14.06 18.87 -1.02
C LEU A 16 -12.68 18.44 -0.49
N THR A 17 -12.38 18.70 0.79
CA THR A 17 -11.12 18.25 1.40
C THR A 17 -11.01 16.73 1.44
N ARG A 18 -12.11 16.01 1.71
CA ARG A 18 -12.13 14.55 1.67
C ARG A 18 -11.90 14.02 0.26
N ASP A 19 -12.58 14.59 -0.73
CA ASP A 19 -12.42 14.19 -2.13
C ASP A 19 -10.97 14.36 -2.61
N ILE A 20 -10.32 15.46 -2.21
CA ILE A 20 -8.89 15.68 -2.49
C ILE A 20 -8.03 14.64 -1.76
N GLN A 21 -8.31 14.36 -0.49
CA GLN A 21 -7.56 13.37 0.28
C GLN A 21 -7.66 11.99 -0.37
N ASP A 22 -8.87 11.57 -0.75
CA ASP A 22 -9.13 10.29 -1.40
C ASP A 22 -8.45 10.21 -2.77
N ALA A 23 -8.52 11.29 -3.55
CA ALA A 23 -7.80 11.40 -4.82
C ALA A 23 -6.29 11.24 -4.62
N VAL A 24 -5.71 11.91 -3.62
CA VAL A 24 -4.27 11.79 -3.28
C VAL A 24 -3.92 10.37 -2.86
N MET A 25 -4.75 9.70 -2.05
CA MET A 25 -4.52 8.30 -1.70
C MET A 25 -4.55 7.38 -2.93
N ALA A 26 -5.48 7.61 -3.86
CA ALA A 26 -5.56 6.84 -5.11
C ALA A 26 -4.29 6.98 -5.97
N VAL A 27 -3.70 8.18 -6.08
CA VAL A 27 -2.45 8.37 -6.85
C VAL A 27 -1.22 7.72 -6.17
N ARG A 28 -1.33 7.35 -4.90
CA ARG A 28 -0.26 6.70 -4.13
C ARG A 28 -0.32 5.17 -4.20
N ALA A 29 -1.31 4.60 -4.87
CA ALA A 29 -1.40 3.17 -5.08
C ALA A 29 -0.21 2.68 -5.93
N GLN A 30 0.44 1.60 -5.49
CA GLN A 30 1.57 0.98 -6.16
C GLN A 30 1.44 -0.54 -6.09
N PRO A 31 1.86 -1.28 -7.14
CA PRO A 31 1.83 -2.74 -7.13
C PRO A 31 2.74 -3.31 -6.04
N VAL A 32 2.30 -4.39 -5.39
CA VAL A 32 3.06 -5.08 -4.32
C VAL A 32 4.24 -5.93 -4.84
N ARG A 33 4.43 -6.02 -6.15
CA ARG A 33 5.49 -6.79 -6.83
C ARG A 33 6.88 -6.68 -6.19
N SER A 34 7.27 -5.47 -5.76
CA SER A 34 8.60 -5.24 -5.16
C SER A 34 8.80 -5.97 -3.83
N VAL A 35 7.75 -6.08 -2.99
CA VAL A 35 7.77 -6.85 -1.73
C VAL A 35 7.90 -8.33 -2.03
N PHE A 36 7.13 -8.81 -3.00
CA PHE A 36 7.07 -10.20 -3.41
C PHE A 36 8.42 -10.69 -3.94
N GLN A 37 9.08 -9.90 -4.79
CA GLN A 37 10.44 -10.18 -5.29
C GLN A 37 11.47 -10.31 -4.15
N ARG A 38 11.39 -9.48 -3.12
CA ARG A 38 12.28 -9.59 -1.95
C ARG A 38 11.98 -10.87 -1.16
N MET A 39 10.71 -11.19 -0.97
CA MET A 39 10.31 -12.42 -0.27
C MET A 39 10.81 -13.67 -1.02
N GLN A 40 10.77 -13.70 -2.36
CA GLN A 40 11.37 -14.78 -3.15
C GLN A 40 12.85 -14.98 -2.83
N ARG A 41 13.60 -13.88 -2.70
CA ARG A 41 15.02 -13.93 -2.35
C ARG A 41 15.23 -14.52 -0.95
N VAL A 42 14.50 -14.01 0.05
CA VAL A 42 14.59 -14.51 1.44
C VAL A 42 14.27 -16.01 1.52
N VAL A 43 13.21 -16.46 0.84
CA VAL A 43 12.82 -17.88 0.83
C VAL A 43 13.88 -18.75 0.15
N ARG A 44 14.49 -18.29 -0.97
CA ARG A 44 15.59 -19.00 -1.63
C ARG A 44 16.84 -19.12 -0.75
N GLU A 45 17.19 -18.04 -0.06
CA GLU A 45 18.32 -18.03 0.88
C GLU A 45 18.07 -19.00 2.05
N ALA A 46 16.88 -18.97 2.65
CA ALA A 46 16.50 -19.88 3.74
C ALA A 46 16.44 -21.36 3.30
N SER A 47 15.90 -21.64 2.11
CA SER A 47 15.91 -22.98 1.49
C SER A 47 17.33 -23.49 1.32
N SER A 48 18.25 -22.65 0.84
CA SER A 48 19.66 -22.99 0.67
C SER A 48 20.35 -23.27 2.00
N MET A 49 20.11 -22.45 3.03
CA MET A 49 20.69 -22.64 4.37
C MET A 49 20.19 -23.91 5.05
N THR A 50 18.93 -24.26 4.85
CA THR A 50 18.29 -25.41 5.51
C THR A 50 18.37 -26.70 4.70
N HIS A 51 18.90 -26.64 3.47
CA HIS A 51 19.00 -27.77 2.55
C HIS A 51 17.64 -28.42 2.27
N LYS A 52 16.58 -27.60 2.22
CA LYS A 52 15.21 -28.04 1.94
C LYS A 52 14.78 -27.58 0.56
N ASP A 53 14.15 -28.47 -0.18
CA ASP A 53 13.51 -28.13 -1.45
C ASP A 53 12.19 -27.40 -1.17
N VAL A 54 12.07 -26.16 -1.64
CA VAL A 54 10.94 -25.27 -1.33
C VAL A 54 10.39 -24.69 -2.63
N VAL A 55 9.08 -24.88 -2.84
CA VAL A 55 8.34 -24.24 -3.93
C VAL A 55 7.58 -23.06 -3.35
N LEU A 56 7.91 -21.86 -3.83
CA LEU A 56 7.21 -20.62 -3.48
C LEU A 56 6.26 -20.25 -4.63
N THR A 57 4.97 -20.18 -4.32
CA THR A 57 3.94 -19.67 -5.23
C THR A 57 3.50 -18.30 -4.76
N LEU A 58 3.38 -17.35 -5.68
CA LEU A 58 2.94 -15.98 -5.41
C LEU A 58 1.76 -15.61 -6.31
N GLU A 59 0.78 -14.93 -5.73
CA GLU A 59 -0.43 -14.51 -6.42
C GLU A 59 -0.76 -13.05 -6.06
N GLY A 60 -1.19 -12.27 -7.05
CA GLY A 60 -1.60 -10.88 -6.82
C GLY A 60 -0.47 -9.86 -6.80
N GLU A 61 0.67 -10.11 -7.46
CA GLU A 61 1.79 -9.15 -7.55
C GLU A 61 1.41 -7.78 -8.12
N ASP A 62 0.39 -7.75 -8.99
CA ASP A 62 -0.13 -6.53 -9.61
C ASP A 62 -1.17 -5.81 -8.76
N THR A 63 -1.50 -6.34 -7.57
CA THR A 63 -2.43 -5.70 -6.64
C THR A 63 -1.84 -4.37 -6.19
N GLU A 64 -2.57 -3.30 -6.47
CA GLU A 64 -2.16 -1.95 -6.08
C GLU A 64 -2.56 -1.66 -4.63
N VAL A 65 -1.61 -1.20 -3.82
CA VAL A 65 -1.82 -0.81 -2.42
C VAL A 65 -1.13 0.51 -2.13
N ASP A 66 -1.52 1.19 -1.05
CA ASP A 66 -0.87 2.45 -0.67
C ASP A 66 0.65 2.28 -0.51
N ARG A 67 1.43 3.17 -1.12
CA ARG A 67 2.90 3.15 -1.06
C ARG A 67 3.48 3.01 0.36
N THR A 68 2.88 3.61 1.39
CA THR A 68 3.39 3.47 2.77
C THR A 68 3.20 2.05 3.31
N LEU A 69 2.19 1.32 2.83
CA LEU A 69 2.04 -0.10 3.14
C LEU A 69 3.11 -0.91 2.41
N VAL A 70 3.40 -0.61 1.13
CA VAL A 70 4.49 -1.25 0.39
C VAL A 70 5.83 -1.06 1.13
N GLU A 71 6.12 0.16 1.58
CA GLU A 71 7.35 0.48 2.32
C GLU A 71 7.42 -0.28 3.65
N LYS A 72 6.33 -0.27 4.44
CA LYS A 72 6.26 -1.00 5.72
C LYS A 72 6.40 -2.52 5.58
N LEU A 73 5.92 -3.09 4.48
CA LEU A 73 6.10 -4.52 4.18
C LEU A 73 7.50 -4.84 3.65
N SER A 74 8.13 -3.88 2.98
CA SER A 74 9.44 -4.04 2.35
C SER A 74 10.59 -3.96 3.35
N ASP A 75 10.47 -3.11 4.38
CA ASP A 75 11.53 -2.81 5.34
C ASP A 75 12.03 -4.06 6.10
N PRO A 76 11.14 -4.92 6.66
CA PRO A 76 11.56 -6.13 7.38
C PRO A 76 12.24 -7.19 6.49
N LEU A 77 12.11 -7.09 5.17
CA LEU A 77 12.74 -8.01 4.21
C LEU A 77 14.13 -7.55 3.77
N THR A 78 14.57 -6.39 4.23
CA THR A 78 15.86 -5.77 3.84
C THR A 78 16.93 -5.95 4.93
N HIS A 79 16.51 -6.26 6.15
CA HIS A 79 17.33 -6.42 7.35
C HIS A 79 17.33 -7.87 7.83
#